data_AF-A0A7C5QTL6-F1
#
_entry.id   AF-A0A7C5QTL6-F1
#
_cell.length_a   1.000
_cell.length_b   1.000
_cell.length_c   1.000
_cell.angle_alpha   90.00
_cell.angle_beta   90.00
_cell.angle_gamma   90.00
#
_symmetry.space_group_name_H-M   'P 1'
#
loop_
_entity.id
_entity.type
_entity.pdbx_description
1 polymer ?
#
loop_
_entity_poly.entity_id
_entity_poly.type
_entity_poly.pdbx_seq_one_letter_code
_entity_poly.pdbx_strand_id
1 'polypeptide(L)'
;MSRSAIPAIVVGGYLGAGKTTLINAFLRDPGGVRATVLVNDFGAINIDAALIENARGDTIALTNGCACCSIGDNLLEAALAAVASTPAPDLLLVEASGVAHPGRIADTLSGVAALAPATCLSVVNGARLARNARDKFIARLFAAQIEGA
;
A
#
# COMPACT_ATOMS: atom_id res chain seq x y z
N MET A 1 -11.31 10.88 25.04
CA MET A 1 -11.60 9.58 24.40
C MET A 1 -10.33 9.17 23.69
N SER A 2 -9.67 8.08 24.07
CA SER A 2 -8.50 7.59 23.32
C SER A 2 -8.99 7.28 21.91
N ARG A 3 -8.49 7.99 20.89
CA ARG A 3 -8.73 7.58 19.50
C ARG A 3 -8.28 6.12 19.42
N SER A 4 -9.16 5.21 18.99
CA SER A 4 -8.72 3.86 18.66
C SER A 4 -7.64 3.99 17.60
N ALA A 5 -6.63 3.12 17.64
CA ALA A 5 -5.55 3.15 16.66
C ALA A 5 -6.14 3.11 15.23
N ILE A 6 -5.54 3.88 14.32
CA ILE A 6 -5.98 4.01 12.94
C ILE A 6 -5.72 2.67 12.23
N PRO A 7 -6.74 2.03 11.63
CA PRO A 7 -6.54 0.83 10.83
C PRO A 7 -5.55 1.07 9.68
N ALA A 8 -4.68 0.10 9.44
CA ALA A 8 -3.73 0.11 8.33
C ALA A 8 -3.88 -1.16 7.48
N ILE A 9 -3.90 -1.00 6.15
CA ILE A 9 -3.98 -2.12 5.20
C ILE A 9 -2.86 -1.99 4.18
N VAL A 10 -2.07 -3.06 4.02
CA VAL A 10 -1.06 -3.19 2.96
C VAL A 10 -1.67 -3.97 1.80
N VAL A 11 -1.87 -3.31 0.67
CA VAL A 11 -2.38 -3.91 -0.56
C VAL A 11 -1.21 -4.44 -1.39
N GLY A 12 -1.03 -5.76 -1.35
CA GLY A 12 -0.02 -6.52 -2.08
C GLY A 12 -0.56 -7.22 -3.32
N GLY A 13 0.34 -7.89 -4.04
CA GLY A 13 0.02 -8.67 -5.25
C GLY A 13 0.95 -8.36 -6.41
N TYR A 14 1.23 -9.38 -7.22
CA TYR A 14 2.23 -9.30 -8.29
C TYR A 14 1.90 -8.26 -9.38
N LEU A 15 2.87 -7.92 -10.24
CA LEU A 15 2.71 -6.95 -11.31
C LEU A 15 1.51 -7.29 -12.22
N GLY A 16 0.62 -6.31 -12.43
CA GLY A 16 -0.62 -6.49 -13.18
C GLY A 16 -1.73 -7.25 -12.44
N ALA A 17 -1.66 -7.36 -11.11
CA ALA A 17 -2.72 -7.93 -10.27
C ALA A 17 -3.99 -7.05 -10.21
N GLY A 18 -3.87 -5.74 -10.42
CA GLY A 18 -4.99 -4.79 -10.30
C GLY A 18 -5.08 -4.05 -8.96
N LYS A 19 -3.97 -3.95 -8.21
CA LYS A 19 -3.91 -3.26 -6.90
C LYS A 19 -4.38 -1.81 -6.97
N THR A 20 -3.75 -0.99 -7.82
CA THR A 20 -4.12 0.42 -8.04
C THR A 20 -5.58 0.55 -8.49
N THR A 21 -6.05 -0.36 -9.35
CA THR A 21 -7.46 -0.39 -9.78
C THR A 21 -8.41 -0.63 -8.60
N LEU A 22 -8.08 -1.56 -7.70
CA LEU A 22 -8.85 -1.83 -6.49
C LEU A 22 -8.88 -0.61 -5.56
N ILE A 23 -7.73 0.02 -5.32
CA ILE A 23 -7.64 1.22 -4.48
C ILE A 23 -8.45 2.37 -5.07
N ASN A 24 -8.32 2.63 -6.37
CA ASN A 24 -9.08 3.69 -7.04
C ASN A 24 -10.58 3.40 -7.05
N ALA A 25 -10.99 2.14 -7.17
CA ALA A 25 -12.40 1.77 -7.05
C ALA A 25 -12.96 2.10 -5.65
N PHE A 26 -12.20 1.83 -4.59
CA PHE A 26 -12.57 2.21 -3.22
C PHE A 26 -12.61 3.74 -3.04
N LEU A 27 -11.63 4.48 -3.56
CA LEU A 27 -11.60 5.93 -3.41
C LEU A 27 -12.76 6.65 -4.11
N ARG A 28 -13.32 6.07 -5.18
CA ARG A 28 -14.49 6.63 -5.86
C ARG A 28 -15.76 6.63 -5.00
N ASP A 29 -15.89 5.66 -4.10
CA ASP A 29 -17.00 5.57 -3.15
C ASP A 29 -16.50 5.01 -1.80
N PRO A 30 -15.87 5.86 -0.97
CA PRO A 30 -15.23 5.41 0.26
C PRO A 30 -16.23 5.18 1.40
N GLY A 31 -17.54 5.30 1.14
CA GLY A 31 -18.57 5.08 2.17
C GLY A 31 -18.47 6.04 3.37
N GLY A 32 -17.93 7.24 3.17
CA GLY A 32 -17.71 8.23 4.24
C GLY A 32 -16.41 8.06 5.04
N VAL A 33 -15.56 7.08 4.69
CA VAL A 33 -14.23 6.87 5.31
C VAL A 33 -13.22 7.86 4.73
N ARG A 34 -12.47 8.57 5.58
CA ARG A 34 -11.35 9.43 5.16
C ARG A 34 -10.08 8.61 5.11
N ALA A 35 -9.77 8.06 3.94
CA ALA A 35 -8.56 7.27 3.75
C ALA A 35 -7.38 8.11 3.27
N THR A 36 -6.18 7.80 3.77
CA THR A 36 -4.91 8.24 3.17
C THR A 36 -4.24 7.06 2.51
N VAL A 37 -3.71 7.26 1.30
CA VAL A 37 -3.04 6.21 0.52
C VAL A 37 -1.57 6.56 0.36
N LEU A 38 -0.68 5.63 0.70
CA LEU A 38 0.75 5.67 0.41
C LEU A 38 1.06 4.66 -0.70
N VAL A 39 1.82 5.06 -1.71
CA VAL A 39 2.21 4.18 -2.83
C VAL A 39 3.70 3.90 -2.73
N ASN A 40 4.06 2.63 -2.51
CA ASN A 40 5.44 2.17 -2.42
C ASN A 40 5.80 1.40 -3.69
N ASP A 41 6.05 2.09 -4.80
CA ASP A 41 6.43 1.47 -6.08
C ASP A 41 7.92 1.62 -6.44
N PHE A 42 8.46 0.57 -7.06
CA PHE A 42 9.82 0.55 -7.60
C PHE A 42 9.78 0.82 -9.09
N GLY A 43 10.33 1.96 -9.53
CA GLY A 43 10.79 2.12 -10.91
C GLY A 43 9.89 2.87 -11.89
N ALA A 44 8.83 3.54 -11.44
CA ALA A 44 8.12 4.51 -12.26
C ALA A 44 8.21 5.90 -11.63
N ILE A 45 8.84 6.82 -12.37
CA ILE A 45 8.65 8.27 -12.26
C ILE A 45 7.16 8.52 -11.98
N ASN A 46 6.81 9.12 -10.84
CA ASN A 46 5.68 10.03 -10.55
C ASN A 46 4.35 9.93 -11.37
N ILE A 47 3.99 8.79 -11.96
CA ILE A 47 2.87 8.68 -12.91
C ILE A 47 1.57 8.30 -12.21
N ASP A 48 1.59 7.53 -11.13
CA ASP A 48 0.35 7.04 -10.51
C ASP A 48 -0.25 7.97 -9.44
N ALA A 49 0.47 9.01 -9.02
CA ALA A 49 -0.12 10.09 -8.23
C ALA A 49 -1.21 10.87 -9.01
N ALA A 50 -1.15 10.85 -10.35
CA ALA A 50 -2.16 11.43 -11.23
C ALA A 50 -3.42 10.55 -11.39
N LEU A 51 -3.37 9.29 -10.97
CA LEU A 51 -4.49 8.34 -11.04
C LEU A 51 -5.35 8.32 -9.77
N ILE A 52 -5.01 9.12 -8.76
CA ILE A 52 -5.83 9.35 -7.57
C ILE A 52 -6.70 10.59 -7.84
N GLU A 53 -7.63 10.44 -8.77
CA GLU A 53 -8.58 11.49 -9.12
C GLU A 53 -9.58 11.71 -7.97
N ASN A 54 -9.50 12.89 -7.35
CA ASN A 54 -10.63 13.65 -6.81
C ASN A 54 -11.62 12.91 -5.91
N ALA A 55 -11.17 12.41 -4.76
CA ALA A 55 -12.09 11.88 -3.75
C ALA A 55 -11.84 12.51 -2.38
N ARG A 56 -12.54 13.62 -2.08
CA ARG A 56 -12.90 14.21 -0.76
C ARG A 56 -12.02 13.87 0.48
N GLY A 57 -10.71 13.68 0.32
CA GLY A 57 -9.76 13.26 1.32
C GLY A 57 -8.35 13.67 0.90
N ASP A 58 -7.57 14.16 1.86
CA ASP A 58 -6.25 14.70 1.61
C ASP A 58 -5.28 13.58 1.17
N THR A 59 -4.75 13.71 -0.05
CA THR A 59 -3.73 12.82 -0.60
C THR A 59 -2.36 13.46 -0.40
N ILE A 60 -1.48 12.82 0.34
CA ILE A 60 -0.09 13.28 0.51
C ILE A 60 0.80 12.44 -0.42
N ALA A 61 1.24 13.06 -1.51
CA ALA A 61 2.22 12.47 -2.43
C ALA A 61 3.63 12.55 -1.83
N LEU A 62 4.41 11.47 -1.89
CA LEU A 62 5.82 11.48 -1.53
C LEU A 62 6.66 11.87 -2.75
N THR A 63 7.28 13.05 -2.70
CA THR A 63 8.23 13.51 -3.71
C THR A 63 9.66 13.14 -3.31
N ASN A 64 10.32 12.38 -4.19
CA ASN A 64 11.77 12.17 -4.34
C ASN A 64 12.47 11.09 -3.48
N GLY A 65 13.10 10.14 -4.17
CA GLY A 65 14.27 9.40 -3.64
C GLY A 65 14.55 8.05 -4.30
N CYS A 66 15.30 8.03 -5.41
CA CYS A 66 15.76 6.79 -6.07
C CYS A 66 16.70 5.93 -5.22
N ALA A 67 16.76 4.65 -5.59
CA ALA A 67 17.83 3.67 -5.40
C ALA A 67 17.98 3.02 -4.00
N CYS A 68 17.39 1.83 -3.85
CA CYS A 68 17.98 0.65 -3.19
C CYS A 68 18.30 0.69 -1.67
N CYS A 69 18.20 1.81 -0.94
CA CYS A 69 18.74 1.87 0.43
C CYS A 69 17.88 2.51 1.55
N SER A 70 16.62 2.92 1.34
CA SER A 70 15.88 3.70 2.36
C SER A 70 14.36 3.44 2.45
N ILE A 71 13.92 2.22 2.12
CA ILE A 71 12.47 1.91 1.98
C ILE A 71 11.75 1.86 3.33
N GLY A 72 12.45 1.46 4.41
CA GLY A 72 11.88 1.44 5.76
C GLY A 72 11.66 2.84 6.30
N ASP A 73 12.70 3.67 6.26
CA ASP A 73 12.69 5.01 6.87
C ASP A 73 11.74 5.96 6.15
N ASN A 74 11.74 5.98 4.81
CA ASN A 74 10.85 6.85 4.03
C ASN A 74 9.36 6.46 4.18
N LEU A 75 9.06 5.15 4.30
CA LEU A 75 7.69 4.69 4.53
C LEU A 75 7.23 5.01 5.95
N LEU A 76 8.09 4.78 6.94
CA LEU A 76 7.80 5.08 8.34
C LEU A 76 7.52 6.58 8.54
N GLU A 77 8.37 7.45 7.98
CA GLU A 77 8.19 8.90 8.01
C GLU A 77 6.89 9.34 7.31
N ALA A 78 6.60 8.78 6.13
CA ALA A 78 5.36 9.04 5.42
C ALA A 78 4.12 8.63 6.23
N ALA A 79 4.17 7.46 6.87
CA ALA A 79 3.08 6.97 7.71
C ALA A 79 2.91 7.84 8.97
N LEU A 80 4.00 8.27 9.60
CA LEU A 80 3.98 9.23 10.72
C LEU A 80 3.34 10.57 10.31
N ALA A 81 3.70 11.10 9.14
CA ALA A 81 3.12 12.33 8.62
C ALA A 81 1.62 12.16 8.30
N ALA A 82 1.23 11.03 7.70
CA ALA A 82 -0.16 10.72 7.38
C ALA A 82 -1.05 10.68 8.63
N VAL A 83 -0.63 9.97 9.68
CA VAL A 83 -1.42 9.87 10.93
C VAL A 83 -1.44 11.18 11.73
N ALA A 84 -0.44 12.06 11.55
CA ALA A 84 -0.36 13.36 12.19
C ALA A 84 -1.15 14.47 11.46
N SER A 85 -1.69 14.19 10.27
CA SER A 85 -2.51 15.14 9.52
C SER A 85 -3.72 15.60 10.34
N THR A 86 -4.23 16.81 10.03
CA THR A 86 -5.41 17.37 10.71
C THR A 86 -6.46 17.77 9.67
N PRO A 87 -7.62 17.08 9.63
CA PRO A 87 -8.03 16.01 10.53
C PRO A 87 -7.41 14.65 10.13
N ALA A 88 -6.84 13.91 11.09
CA ALA A 88 -6.17 12.62 10.81
C ALA A 88 -7.10 11.62 10.10
N PRO A 89 -6.57 10.68 9.28
CA PRO A 89 -7.39 9.74 8.53
C PRO A 89 -8.11 8.73 9.43
N ASP A 90 -9.18 8.17 8.89
CA ASP A 90 -9.91 7.03 9.46
C ASP A 90 -9.29 5.70 9.02
N LEU A 91 -8.49 5.69 7.93
CA LEU A 91 -7.85 4.51 7.35
C LEU A 91 -6.53 4.89 6.66
N LEU A 92 -5.47 4.11 6.89
CA LEU A 92 -4.23 4.17 6.10
C LEU A 92 -4.17 2.97 5.13
N LEU A 93 -4.07 3.25 3.84
CA LEU A 93 -3.79 2.24 2.82
C LEU A 93 -2.36 2.39 2.33
N VAL A 94 -1.66 1.27 2.15
CA VAL A 94 -0.33 1.24 1.55
C VAL A 94 -0.35 0.31 0.34
N GLU A 95 -0.21 0.85 -0.86
CA GLU A 95 0.02 0.04 -2.05
C GLU A 95 1.47 -0.44 -2.08
N ALA A 96 1.67 -1.75 -1.97
CA ALA A 96 2.99 -2.36 -2.11
C ALA A 96 3.35 -2.51 -3.59
N SER A 97 4.62 -2.35 -3.96
CA SER A 97 5.08 -2.65 -5.32
C SER A 97 4.77 -4.09 -5.71
N GLY A 98 4.60 -4.35 -7.02
CA GLY A 98 4.34 -5.69 -7.53
C GLY A 98 5.45 -6.71 -7.23
N VAL A 99 6.62 -6.26 -6.80
CA VAL A 99 7.74 -7.12 -6.37
C VAL A 99 8.06 -7.05 -4.88
N ALA A 100 7.25 -6.34 -4.10
CA ALA A 100 7.45 -6.20 -2.66
C ALA A 100 6.87 -7.40 -1.87
N HIS A 101 7.32 -7.53 -0.62
CA HIS A 101 6.76 -8.46 0.36
C HIS A 101 5.81 -7.68 1.30
N PRO A 102 4.49 -7.92 1.25
CA PRO A 102 3.52 -7.17 2.06
C PRO A 102 3.79 -7.23 3.56
N GLY A 103 4.18 -8.41 4.08
CA GLY A 103 4.54 -8.56 5.50
C GLY A 103 5.68 -7.65 5.95
N ARG A 104 6.71 -7.43 5.12
CA ARG A 104 7.82 -6.52 5.48
C ARG A 104 7.38 -5.06 5.59
N ILE A 105 6.38 -4.68 4.78
CA ILE A 105 5.78 -3.34 4.85
C ILE A 105 4.94 -3.24 6.12
N ALA A 106 4.16 -4.27 6.45
CA ALA A 106 3.42 -4.33 7.72
C ALA A 106 4.34 -4.23 8.94
N ASP A 107 5.48 -4.93 8.93
CA ASP A 107 6.51 -4.83 9.98
C ASP A 107 7.07 -3.41 10.11
N THR A 108 7.23 -2.68 9.00
CA THR A 108 7.66 -1.28 9.04
C THR A 108 6.60 -0.40 9.71
N LEU A 109 5.33 -0.62 9.38
CA LEU A 109 4.20 0.14 9.94
C LEU A 109 3.98 -0.12 11.43
N SER A 110 4.46 -1.23 11.99
CA SER A 110 4.38 -1.47 13.43
C SER A 110 5.20 -0.48 14.26
N GLY A 111 6.11 0.27 13.62
CA GLY A 111 6.82 1.39 14.24
C GLY A 111 5.97 2.65 14.48
N VAL A 112 4.74 2.72 13.94
CA VAL A 112 3.85 3.88 14.07
C VAL A 112 2.82 3.63 15.16
N ALA A 113 3.05 4.18 16.35
CA ALA A 113 2.20 3.95 17.54
C ALA A 113 0.71 4.32 17.36
N ALA A 114 0.39 5.20 16.42
CA ALA A 114 -0.99 5.60 16.12
C ALA A 114 -1.75 4.59 15.24
N LEU A 115 -1.07 3.61 14.64
CA LEU A 115 -1.67 2.60 13.78
C LEU A 115 -2.02 1.33 14.57
N ALA A 116 -3.08 0.65 14.16
CA ALA A 116 -3.31 -0.74 14.52
C ALA A 116 -2.32 -1.65 13.75
N PRO A 117 -2.08 -2.90 14.20
CA PRO A 117 -1.32 -3.87 13.42
C PRO A 117 -1.85 -3.96 11.99
N ALA A 118 -0.97 -3.76 11.02
CA ALA A 118 -1.37 -3.66 9.62
C ALA A 118 -1.87 -5.02 9.11
N THR A 119 -3.00 -5.01 8.40
CA THR A 119 -3.53 -6.18 7.71
C THR A 119 -2.96 -6.24 6.29
N CYS A 120 -2.51 -7.40 5.85
CA CYS A 120 -2.05 -7.61 4.48
C CYS A 120 -3.21 -8.13 3.62
N LEU A 121 -3.44 -7.49 2.46
CA LEU A 121 -4.41 -7.90 1.45
C LEU A 121 -3.66 -8.22 0.17
N SER A 122 -3.72 -9.47 -0.30
CA SER A 122 -3.09 -9.83 -1.58
C SER A 122 -4.10 -9.88 -2.72
N VAL A 123 -3.84 -9.10 -3.77
CA VAL A 123 -4.63 -9.12 -5.00
C VAL A 123 -4.02 -10.12 -5.98
N VAL A 124 -4.86 -11.03 -6.49
CA VAL A 124 -4.44 -12.07 -7.44
C VAL A 124 -5.23 -11.95 -8.74
N ASN A 125 -4.52 -11.79 -9.86
CA ASN A 125 -5.13 -11.87 -11.17
C ASN A 125 -5.32 -13.33 -11.58
N GLY A 126 -6.56 -13.82 -11.48
CA GLY A 126 -6.93 -15.20 -11.80
C GLY A 126 -6.56 -15.63 -13.22
N ALA A 127 -6.62 -14.74 -14.21
CA ALA A 127 -6.23 -15.04 -15.58
C ALA A 127 -4.72 -15.29 -15.75
N ARG A 128 -3.90 -14.86 -14.78
CA ARG A 128 -2.45 -15.04 -14.77
C ARG A 128 -1.97 -16.02 -13.70
N LEU A 129 -2.88 -16.56 -12.86
CA LEU A 129 -2.55 -17.41 -11.72
C LEU A 129 -1.65 -18.59 -12.12
N ALA A 130 -2.12 -19.42 -13.07
CA ALA A 130 -1.39 -20.61 -13.49
C ALA A 130 -0.04 -20.26 -14.15
N ARG A 131 0.02 -19.14 -14.89
CA ARG A 131 1.26 -18.67 -15.52
C ARG A 131 2.27 -18.25 -14.46
N ASN A 132 1.86 -17.39 -13.53
CA ASN A 132 2.75 -16.86 -12.50
C ASN A 132 3.22 -17.96 -11.54
N ALA A 133 2.33 -18.87 -11.15
CA ALA A 133 2.67 -19.98 -10.25
C ALA A 133 3.66 -20.99 -10.85
N ARG A 134 3.80 -21.05 -12.17
CA ARG A 134 4.71 -21.98 -12.88
C ARG A 134 5.93 -21.29 -13.47
N ASP A 135 6.01 -19.97 -13.38
CA ASP A 135 7.12 -19.21 -13.94
C ASP A 135 8.40 -19.44 -13.14
N LYS A 136 9.46 -19.90 -13.81
CA LYS A 136 10.72 -20.29 -13.17
C LYS A 136 11.44 -19.16 -12.44
N PHE A 137 11.14 -17.90 -12.76
CA PHE A 137 11.78 -16.74 -12.16
C PHE A 137 10.94 -16.14 -11.04
N ILE A 138 9.61 -16.09 -11.21
CA ILE A 138 8.75 -15.29 -10.32
C ILE A 138 7.79 -16.12 -9.46
N ALA A 139 7.66 -17.43 -9.69
CA ALA A 139 6.73 -18.28 -8.92
C ALA A 139 6.95 -18.21 -7.41
N ARG A 140 8.20 -18.17 -6.95
CA ARG A 140 8.52 -18.07 -5.52
C ARG A 140 8.05 -16.76 -4.91
N LEU A 141 8.28 -15.64 -5.61
CA LEU A 141 7.83 -14.32 -5.16
C LEU A 141 6.30 -14.23 -5.17
N PHE A 142 5.69 -14.72 -6.24
CA PHE A 142 4.24 -14.77 -6.39
C PHE A 142 3.56 -15.58 -5.27
N ALA A 143 4.09 -16.77 -4.95
CA ALA A 143 3.60 -17.57 -3.83
C ALA A 143 3.77 -16.86 -2.49
N ALA A 144 4.96 -16.30 -2.22
CA ALA A 144 5.23 -15.57 -0.97
C ALA A 144 4.31 -14.34 -0.78
N GLN A 145 3.89 -13.69 -1.86
CA GLN A 145 2.92 -12.58 -1.80
C GLN A 145 1.51 -13.05 -1.44
N ILE A 146 1.14 -14.29 -1.76
CA ILE A 146 -0.16 -14.87 -1.40
C ILE A 146 -0.13 -15.43 0.03
N GLU A 147 0.94 -16.14 0.38
CA GLU A 147 1.11 -16.76 1.71
C GLU A 147 1.38 -15.73 2.82
N GLY A 148 1.98 -14.59 2.47
CA GLY A 148 2.29 -13.52 3.41
C GLY A 148 1.17 -12.51 3.62
N ALA A 149 -0.07 -12.83 3.21
CA ALA A 149 -1.26 -12.02 3.42
C ALA A 149 -2.25 -12.70 4.36
#